data_AF-A0A5C9B8I6-F1
#
_entry.id   AF-A0A5C9B8I6-F1
#
_cell.length_a   1.000
_cell.length_b   1.000
_cell.length_c   1.000
_cell.angle_alpha   90.00
_cell.angle_beta   90.00
_cell.angle_gamma   90.00
#
_symmetry.space_group_name_H-M   'P 1'
#
loop_
_entity.id
_entity.type
_entity.pdbx_description
1 polymer ?
#
loop_
_entity_poly.entity_id
_entity_poly.type
_entity_poly.pdbx_seq_one_letter_code
_entity_poly.pdbx_strand_id
1 'polypeptide(L)'
;MKIHLLFAALLLSGQAFAFPWYAQGENFRGAQLMTPEERKIHIARLQGMKSFEECRGYMNAHYLELDRRAKEKGALLPPVQGDPCEVMKTMGRFR
;
A
#
# COMPACT_ATOMS: atom_id res chain seq x y z
N MET A 1 -24.50 35.82 35.01
CA MET A 1 -24.93 35.62 33.60
C MET A 1 -23.81 36.18 32.73
N LYS A 2 -23.10 35.50 31.83
CA LYS A 2 -23.14 34.16 31.23
C LYS A 2 -21.68 33.75 30.97
N ILE A 3 -21.31 32.52 31.31
CA ILE A 3 -20.00 31.94 30.95
C ILE A 3 -20.08 31.59 29.46
N HIS A 4 -19.26 32.25 28.64
CA HIS A 4 -19.13 31.91 27.22
C HIS A 4 -18.20 30.70 27.08
N LEU A 5 -18.80 29.51 27.12
CA LEU A 5 -18.18 28.27 26.66
C LEU A 5 -18.06 28.33 25.13
N LEU A 6 -16.87 28.67 24.62
CA LEU A 6 -16.50 28.44 23.22
C LEU A 6 -15.59 27.21 23.16
N PHE A 7 -16.22 26.03 23.20
CA PHE A 7 -15.56 24.77 22.86
C PHE A 7 -15.56 24.62 21.33
N ALA A 8 -14.53 25.16 20.68
CA ALA A 8 -14.27 24.89 19.27
C ALA A 8 -13.61 23.51 19.15
N ALA A 9 -14.42 22.46 19.07
CA ALA A 9 -13.96 21.12 18.74
C ALA A 9 -13.60 21.07 17.25
N LEU A 10 -12.34 21.32 16.91
CA LEU A 10 -11.78 20.93 15.62
C LEU A 10 -11.76 19.40 15.54
N LEU A 11 -12.82 18.82 14.98
CA LEU A 11 -12.76 17.49 14.41
C LEU A 11 -11.84 17.56 13.18
N LEU A 12 -10.54 17.37 13.38
CA LEU A 12 -9.70 16.80 12.34
C LEU A 12 -10.20 15.37 12.14
N SER A 13 -11.25 15.22 11.34
CA SER A 13 -11.59 13.97 10.71
C SER A 13 -10.35 13.52 9.95
N GLY A 14 -9.59 12.63 10.59
CA GLY A 14 -8.51 11.90 9.95
C GLY A 14 -9.10 11.30 8.70
N GLN A 15 -8.68 11.82 7.55
CA GLN A 15 -8.92 11.15 6.29
C GLN A 15 -8.10 9.88 6.34
N ALA A 16 -8.65 8.85 6.99
CA ALA A 16 -8.36 7.49 6.61
C ALA A 16 -8.89 7.40 5.18
N PHE A 17 -8.07 7.85 4.23
CA PHE A 17 -8.22 7.41 2.85
C PHE A 17 -8.41 5.92 2.97
N ALA A 18 -9.56 5.41 2.52
CA ALA A 18 -9.78 3.99 2.43
C ALA A 18 -8.70 3.45 1.49
N PHE A 19 -7.54 3.13 2.06
CA PHE A 19 -6.40 2.72 1.28
C PHE A 19 -6.78 1.37 0.72
N PRO A 20 -6.48 1.12 -0.56
CA PRO A 20 -6.79 -0.17 -1.12
C PRO A 20 -6.18 -1.27 -0.25
N TRP A 21 -6.95 -2.32 0.01
CA TRP A 21 -6.58 -3.36 0.97
C TRP A 21 -5.18 -3.92 0.68
N TYR A 22 -4.80 -4.06 -0.59
CA TYR A 22 -3.48 -4.53 -1.04
C TYR A 22 -2.31 -3.60 -0.69
N ALA A 23 -2.57 -2.33 -0.34
CA ALA A 23 -1.56 -1.34 0.02
C ALA A 23 -1.52 -1.09 1.54
N GLN A 24 -1.97 -2.06 2.34
CA GLN A 24 -2.00 -1.96 3.80
C GLN A 24 -1.39 -3.19 4.47
N GLY A 25 -0.62 -2.97 5.52
CA GLY A 25 -0.16 -4.02 6.44
C GLY A 25 0.48 -5.22 5.72
N GLU A 26 -0.15 -6.39 5.86
CA GLU A 26 0.32 -7.67 5.30
C GLU A 26 -0.60 -8.20 4.19
N ASN A 27 -1.50 -7.37 3.69
CA ASN A 27 -2.57 -7.76 2.78
C ASN A 27 -2.12 -7.87 1.30
N PHE A 28 -0.84 -8.05 1.06
CA PHE A 28 -0.30 -8.25 -0.28
C PHE A 28 0.54 -9.53 -0.33
N ARG A 29 0.58 -10.12 -1.52
CA ARG A 29 1.30 -11.36 -1.79
C ARG A 29 2.75 -11.24 -1.32
N GLY A 30 3.21 -12.20 -0.49
CA GLY A 30 4.61 -12.28 -0.07
C GLY A 30 4.99 -11.35 1.09
N ALA A 31 4.03 -10.65 1.71
CA ALA A 31 4.27 -9.84 2.91
C ALA A 31 4.98 -10.60 4.04
N GLN A 32 4.73 -11.91 4.17
CA GLN A 32 5.38 -12.79 5.15
C GLN A 32 6.87 -13.04 4.89
N LEU A 33 7.35 -12.74 3.68
CA LEU A 33 8.76 -12.86 3.29
C LEU A 33 9.55 -11.56 3.48
N MET A 34 8.88 -10.52 3.97
CA MET A 34 9.43 -9.19 4.20
C MET A 34 9.47 -8.87 5.69
N THR A 35 10.40 -7.99 6.06
CA THR A 35 10.40 -7.37 7.40
C THR A 35 9.28 -6.32 7.50
N PRO A 36 8.85 -5.96 8.72
CA PRO A 36 7.87 -4.87 8.90
C PRO A 36 8.31 -3.55 8.25
N GLU A 37 9.61 -3.25 8.26
CA GLU A 37 10.15 -2.03 7.66
C GLU A 37 10.10 -2.07 6.13
N GLU A 38 10.48 -3.20 5.52
CA GLU A 38 10.35 -3.40 4.08
C GLU A 38 8.90 -3.25 3.61
N ARG A 39 7.92 -3.72 4.41
CA ARG A 39 6.49 -3.56 4.09
C ARG A 39 6.07 -2.09 4.09
N LYS A 40 6.50 -1.31 5.09
CA LYS A 40 6.23 0.14 5.14
C LYS A 40 6.83 0.86 3.93
N ILE A 41 8.07 0.54 3.58
CA ILE A 41 8.75 1.13 2.42
C ILE A 41 8.01 0.77 1.13
N HIS A 42 7.57 -0.48 0.97
CA HIS A 42 6.78 -0.92 -0.19
C HIS A 42 5.48 -0.12 -0.33
N ILE A 43 4.73 -0.01 0.75
CA ILE A 43 3.47 0.76 0.79
C ILE A 43 3.74 2.24 0.45
N ALA A 44 4.75 2.85 1.05
CA ALA A 44 5.12 4.24 0.79
C ALA A 44 5.53 4.46 -0.68
N ARG A 45 6.29 3.53 -1.27
CA ARG A 45 6.66 3.58 -2.69
C ARG A 45 5.44 3.50 -3.59
N LEU A 46 4.56 2.53 -3.37
CA LEU A 46 3.32 2.38 -4.15
C LEU A 46 2.47 3.66 -4.11
N GLN A 47 2.32 4.26 -2.93
CA GLN A 47 1.57 5.51 -2.76
C GLN A 47 2.25 6.72 -3.41
N GLY A 48 3.57 6.68 -3.55
CA GLY A 48 4.38 7.77 -4.09
C GLY A 48 4.40 7.85 -5.61
N MET A 49 4.24 6.72 -6.32
CA MET A 49 4.38 6.60 -7.77
C MET A 49 3.44 7.53 -8.54
N LYS A 50 3.94 8.08 -9.64
CA LYS A 50 3.23 9.11 -10.42
C LYS A 50 2.68 8.60 -11.73
N SER A 51 3.24 7.54 -12.29
CA SER A 51 2.78 6.95 -13.53
C SER A 51 2.42 5.48 -13.40
N PHE A 52 1.53 5.04 -14.28
CA PHE A 52 1.13 3.63 -14.38
C PHE A 52 2.32 2.72 -14.77
N GLU A 53 3.20 3.21 -15.65
CA GLU A 53 4.39 2.48 -16.10
C GLU A 53 5.39 2.29 -14.95
N GLU A 54 5.65 3.35 -14.17
CA GLU A 54 6.50 3.29 -12.98
C GLU A 54 5.96 2.24 -11.99
N CYS A 55 4.65 2.26 -11.75
CA CYS A 55 4.00 1.30 -10.86
C CYS A 55 4.16 -0.14 -11.35
N ARG A 56 3.87 -0.42 -12.63
CA ARG A 56 3.99 -1.78 -13.16
C ARG A 56 5.43 -2.28 -13.16
N GLY A 57 6.38 -1.42 -13.52
CA GLY A 57 7.81 -1.75 -13.47
C GLY A 57 8.24 -2.14 -12.05
N TYR A 58 7.84 -1.34 -11.06
CA TYR A 58 8.12 -1.63 -9.67
C TYR A 58 7.46 -2.93 -9.18
N MET A 59 6.18 -3.14 -9.48
CA MET A 59 5.46 -4.33 -9.03
C MET A 59 6.01 -5.62 -9.65
N ASN A 60 6.39 -5.59 -10.92
CA ASN A 60 7.04 -6.74 -11.57
C ASN A 60 8.37 -7.08 -10.88
N ALA A 61 9.22 -6.08 -10.63
CA ALA A 61 10.47 -6.29 -9.91
C ALA A 61 10.23 -6.80 -8.47
N HIS A 62 9.21 -6.27 -7.80
CA HIS A 62 8.83 -6.69 -6.46
C HIS A 62 8.38 -8.16 -6.41
N TYR A 63 7.53 -8.60 -7.35
CA TYR A 63 7.08 -9.98 -7.43
C TYR A 63 8.23 -10.95 -7.73
N LEU A 64 9.14 -10.60 -8.65
CA LEU A 64 10.32 -11.42 -8.95
C LEU A 64 11.21 -11.61 -7.71
N GLU A 65 11.43 -10.55 -6.94
CA GLU A 65 12.21 -10.62 -5.70
C GLU A 65 11.53 -11.51 -4.65
N LEU A 66 10.21 -11.41 -4.52
CA LEU A 66 9.44 -12.26 -3.62
C LEU A 66 9.47 -13.74 -4.05
N ASP A 67 9.41 -14.02 -5.35
CA ASP A 67 9.53 -15.38 -5.87
C ASP A 67 10.92 -15.97 -5.61
N ARG A 68 11.97 -15.15 -5.76
CA ARG A 68 13.34 -15.54 -5.41
C ARG A 68 13.45 -15.89 -3.92
N ARG A 69 12.97 -15.00 -3.03
CA ARG A 69 12.97 -15.24 -1.58
C ARG A 69 12.14 -16.46 -1.19
N ALA A 70 11.00 -16.68 -1.85
CA ALA A 70 10.15 -17.83 -1.61
C ALA A 70 10.90 -19.13 -1.95
N LYS A 71 11.55 -19.18 -3.12
CA LYS A 71 12.37 -20.32 -3.54
C LYS A 71 13.51 -20.61 -2.56
N GLU A 72 14.23 -19.59 -2.12
CA GLU A 72 15.34 -19.75 -1.15
C GLU A 72 14.88 -20.29 0.21
N LYS A 73 13.67 -19.95 0.63
CA LYS A 73 13.09 -20.39 1.90
C LYS A 73 12.24 -21.66 1.76
N GLY A 74 12.12 -22.23 0.56
CA GLY A 74 11.22 -23.36 0.30
C GLY A 74 9.74 -23.03 0.55
N ALA A 75 9.36 -21.74 0.50
CA ALA A 75 8.01 -21.27 0.71
C ALA A 75 7.22 -21.28 -0.61
N LEU A 76 5.92 -21.59 -0.53
CA LEU A 76 4.99 -21.45 -1.65
C LEU A 76 4.22 -20.13 -1.50
N LEU A 77 4.23 -19.33 -2.57
CA LEU A 77 3.40 -18.13 -2.65
C LEU A 77 2.15 -18.42 -3.51
N PRO A 78 0.97 -17.90 -3.14
CA PRO A 78 -0.21 -17.97 -3.99
C PRO A 78 0.06 -17.23 -5.32
N PRO A 79 -0.75 -17.44 -6.37
CA PRO A 79 -0.68 -16.62 -7.58
C PRO A 79 -0.90 -15.14 -7.24
N VAL A 80 -0.41 -14.24 -8.10
CA VAL A 80 -0.70 -12.80 -7.98
C VAL A 80 -2.21 -12.59 -8.08
N GLN A 81 -2.79 -11.91 -7.09
CA GLN A 81 -4.22 -11.60 -7.02
C GLN A 81 -4.42 -10.09 -7.09
N GLY A 82 -5.18 -9.65 -8.09
CA GLY A 82 -5.40 -8.24 -8.35
C GLY A 82 -4.16 -7.52 -8.89
N ASP A 83 -4.38 -6.30 -9.38
CA ASP A 83 -3.32 -5.41 -9.81
C ASP A 83 -3.42 -4.08 -9.04
N PRO A 84 -2.47 -3.80 -8.13
CA PRO A 84 -2.50 -2.56 -7.36
C PRO A 84 -2.34 -1.31 -8.22
N CYS A 85 -1.68 -1.42 -9.37
CA CYS A 85 -1.51 -0.33 -10.33
C CYS A 85 -2.83 -0.06 -11.05
N GLU A 86 -3.56 -1.08 -11.51
CA GLU A 86 -4.87 -0.86 -12.15
C GLU A 86 -5.89 -0.26 -11.18
N VAL A 87 -5.86 -0.64 -9.91
CA VAL A 87 -6.73 0.01 -8.91
C VAL A 87 -6.32 1.47 -8.70
N MET A 88 -5.03 1.78 -8.58
CA MET A 88 -4.57 3.18 -8.48
C MET A 88 -4.92 4.01 -9.71
N LYS A 89 -4.88 3.41 -10.91
CA LYS A 89 -5.32 4.04 -12.16
C LYS A 89 -6.81 4.32 -12.15
N THR A 90 -7.62 3.33 -11.76
CA THR A 90 -9.09 3.47 -11.66
C THR A 90 -9.48 4.53 -10.63
N MET A 91 -8.70 4.68 -9.56
CA MET A 91 -8.86 5.73 -8.56
C MET A 91 -8.34 7.11 -9.01
N GLY A 92 -7.80 7.24 -10.23
CA GLY A 92 -7.26 8.52 -10.74
C GLY A 92 -6.01 9.01 -10.01
N ARG A 93 -5.19 8.10 -9.46
CA ARG A 93 -3.98 8.46 -8.68
C ARG A 93 -2.75 8.76 -9.52
N PHE A 94 -2.71 8.28 -10.76
CA PHE A 94 -1.67 8.65 -11.71
C PHE A 94 -2.04 9.97 -12.37
N ARG A 95 -1.06 10.87 -12.46
CA ARG A 95 -1.20 12.17 -13.14
C ARG A 95 -0.52 12.13 -14.50
#